data_AF-A0A920B3M9-F1
#
_entry.id   AF-A0A920B3M9-F1
#
_cell.length_a   1.000
_cell.length_b   1.000
_cell.length_c   1.000
_cell.angle_alpha   90.00
_cell.angle_beta   90.00
_cell.angle_gamma   90.00
#
_symmetry.space_group_name_H-M   'P 1'
#
loop_
_entity.id
_entity.type
_entity.pdbx_description
1 polymer ?
#
loop_
_entity_poly.entity_id
_entity_poly.type
_entity_poly.pdbx_seq_one_letter_code
_entity_poly.pdbx_strand_id
1 'polypeptide(L)'
;MSKIMKKTNKINYYKFPDKHGRFGKFGGRFVAETLMPLLLDVEKKYKEVRRSKKFKSELSYYFENYIGRPSPLYFAKRISKEIGDVKVYFKRDELNHTALTKLIIVWASTFSKKDG
;
A
#
# COMPACT_ATOMS: atom_id res chain seq x y z
N MET A 1 9.94 31.32 -28.90
CA MET A 1 9.90 31.19 -27.43
C MET A 1 10.19 29.74 -27.05
N SER A 2 11.40 29.48 -26.55
CA SER A 2 12.03 28.17 -26.42
C SER A 2 11.35 27.25 -25.39
N LYS A 3 11.07 26.00 -25.82
CA LYS A 3 10.65 24.87 -24.98
C LYS A 3 11.65 24.64 -23.83
N ILE A 4 11.29 24.98 -22.60
CA ILE A 4 11.94 24.46 -21.40
C ILE A 4 11.20 23.16 -21.02
N MET A 5 11.54 22.06 -21.69
CA MET A 5 11.19 20.72 -21.19
C MET A 5 12.15 20.39 -20.03
N LYS A 6 11.70 20.59 -18.79
CA LYS A 6 12.41 20.11 -17.59
C LYS A 6 12.49 18.59 -17.67
N LYS A 7 13.72 18.06 -17.79
CA LYS A 7 14.02 16.63 -17.76
C LYS A 7 13.56 16.07 -16.41
N THR A 8 12.47 15.32 -16.39
CA THR A 8 11.95 14.69 -15.17
C THR A 8 12.87 13.53 -14.81
N ASN A 9 13.67 13.69 -13.75
CA ASN A 9 14.43 12.58 -13.17
C ASN A 9 13.44 11.50 -12.71
N LYS A 10 13.56 10.30 -13.29
CA LYS A 10 12.69 9.17 -13.00
C LYS A 10 12.96 8.71 -11.56
N ILE A 11 12.02 8.99 -10.65
CA ILE A 11 12.13 8.59 -9.24
C ILE A 11 12.03 7.06 -9.15
N ASN A 12 13.02 6.42 -8.51
CA ASN A 12 12.96 4.99 -8.23
C ASN A 12 12.22 4.75 -6.90
N TYR A 13 10.93 4.45 -7.00
CA TYR A 13 10.04 4.24 -5.85
C TYR A 13 10.40 3.01 -4.99
N TYR A 14 11.18 2.06 -5.53
CA TYR A 14 11.61 0.87 -4.79
C TYR A 14 12.71 1.14 -3.76
N LYS A 15 13.33 2.33 -3.81
CA LYS A 15 14.37 2.75 -2.86
C LYS A 15 13.81 3.41 -1.60
N PHE A 16 12.49 3.58 -1.51
CA PHE A 16 11.82 4.16 -0.36
C PHE A 16 11.04 3.12 0.46
N PRO A 17 10.87 3.34 1.77
CA PRO A 17 11.54 4.35 2.58
C PRO A 17 13.04 4.07 2.75
N ASP A 18 13.82 5.10 3.11
CA ASP A 18 15.23 4.91 3.50
C ASP A 18 15.37 4.19 4.85
N LYS A 19 16.62 3.92 5.27
CA LYS A 19 16.92 3.25 6.55
C LYS A 19 16.38 3.99 7.79
N HIS A 20 16.08 5.28 7.66
CA HIS A 20 15.52 6.11 8.72
C HIS A 20 14.00 6.27 8.62
N GLY A 21 13.34 5.61 7.65
CA GLY A 21 11.90 5.70 7.44
C GLY A 21 11.46 6.94 6.65
N ARG A 22 12.37 7.60 5.93
CA ARG A 22 12.07 8.81 5.15
C ARG A 22 11.74 8.49 3.69
N PHE A 23 10.75 9.20 3.18
CA PHE A 23 10.37 9.32 1.77
C PHE A 23 10.86 10.67 1.25
N GLY A 24 12.16 10.74 0.94
CA GLY A 24 12.82 12.00 0.58
C GLY A 24 12.86 12.94 1.79
N LYS A 25 12.21 14.09 1.69
CA LYS A 25 12.13 15.08 2.78
C LYS A 25 11.02 14.79 3.82
N PHE A 26 10.17 13.80 3.58
CA PHE A 26 9.01 13.49 4.42
C PHE A 26 9.19 12.16 5.17
N GLY A 27 8.47 11.94 6.26
CA GLY A 27 8.58 10.73 7.08
C GLY A 27 9.71 10.80 8.11
N GLY A 28 10.26 9.66 8.50
CA GLY A 28 11.15 9.55 9.66
C GLY A 28 10.42 9.20 10.95
N ARG A 29 11.15 9.18 12.06
CA ARG A 29 10.61 8.87 13.40
C ARG A 29 10.83 10.09 14.28
N PHE A 30 9.76 10.83 14.55
CA PHE A 30 9.76 11.98 15.46
C PHE A 30 8.91 11.63 16.67
N VAL A 31 9.48 10.87 17.59
CA VAL A 31 8.81 10.41 18.82
C VAL A 31 9.73 10.66 20.02
N ALA A 32 9.16 10.61 21.22
CA ALA A 32 9.94 10.67 22.44
C ALA A 32 11.00 9.54 22.49
N GLU A 33 12.17 9.83 23.04
CA GLU A 33 13.29 8.88 23.15
C GLU A 33 12.89 7.59 23.88
N THR A 34 12.02 7.71 24.88
CA THR A 34 11.46 6.58 25.65
C THR A 34 10.65 5.59 24.80
N LEU A 35 10.09 6.04 23.66
CA LEU A 35 9.32 5.20 22.74
C LEU A 35 10.17 4.56 21.64
N MET A 36 11.40 5.04 21.43
CA MET A 36 12.30 4.50 20.42
C MET A 36 12.62 3.01 20.57
N PRO A 37 12.92 2.45 21.77
CA PRO A 37 13.17 1.01 21.89
C PRO A 37 11.95 0.17 21.47
N LEU A 38 10.75 0.57 21.89
CA LEU A 38 9.50 -0.11 21.53
C LEU A 38 9.25 -0.10 20.02
N LEU A 39 9.50 1.03 19.35
CA LEU A 39 9.35 1.12 17.90
C LEU A 39 10.37 0.24 17.15
N LEU A 40 11.60 0.15 17.64
CA LEU A 40 12.64 -0.70 17.05
C LEU A 40 12.29 -2.19 17.21
N ASP A 41 11.75 -2.59 18.36
CA ASP A 41 11.31 -3.96 18.61
C ASP A 41 10.14 -4.36 17.70
N VAL A 42 9.13 -3.48 17.56
CA VAL A 42 8.01 -3.69 16.64
C VAL A 42 8.52 -3.80 15.20
N GLU A 43 9.43 -2.93 14.77
CA GLU A 43 10.01 -2.99 13.43
C GLU A 43 10.77 -4.30 13.20
N LYS A 44 11.58 -4.73 14.16
CA LYS A 44 12.33 -5.99 14.10
C LYS A 44 11.36 -7.16 13.97
N LYS A 45 10.34 -7.23 14.84
CA LYS A 45 9.39 -8.35 14.82
C LYS A 45 8.55 -8.37 13.56
N TYR A 46 8.16 -7.20 13.06
CA TYR A 46 7.49 -7.08 11.77
C TYR A 46 8.35 -7.60 10.61
N LYS A 47 9.65 -7.25 10.56
CA LYS A 47 10.58 -7.74 9.52
C LYS A 47 10.75 -9.26 9.55
N GLU A 48 10.73 -9.87 10.74
CA GLU A 48 10.75 -11.32 10.92
C GLU A 48 9.46 -11.96 10.40
N VAL A 49 8.30 -11.52 10.92
CA VAL A 49 7.00 -12.12 10.65
C VAL A 49 6.57 -11.92 9.19
N ARG A 50 6.87 -10.77 8.58
CA ARG A 50 6.57 -10.49 7.16
C ARG A 50 7.22 -11.50 6.20
N ARG A 51 8.32 -12.14 6.59
CA ARG A 51 9.00 -13.16 5.76
C ARG A 51 8.48 -14.58 6.01
N SER A 52 7.74 -14.81 7.10
CA SER A 52 7.20 -16.11 7.46
C SER A 52 6.14 -16.59 6.45
N LYS A 53 6.27 -17.83 5.99
CA LYS A 53 5.26 -18.47 5.11
C LYS A 53 3.95 -18.72 5.84
N LYS A 54 4.02 -19.17 7.11
CA LYS A 54 2.85 -19.43 7.96
C LYS A 54 2.00 -18.18 8.15
N PHE A 55 2.64 -17.06 8.48
CA PHE A 55 1.94 -15.79 8.62
C PHE A 55 1.26 -15.33 7.32
N LYS A 56 1.93 -15.52 6.18
CA LYS A 56 1.34 -15.20 4.88
C LYS A 56 0.15 -16.09 4.54
N SER A 57 0.20 -17.39 4.84
CA SER A 57 -0.92 -18.28 4.54
C SER A 57 -2.13 -18.00 5.43
N GLU A 58 -1.92 -17.77 6.72
CA GLU A 58 -2.97 -17.37 7.66
C GLU A 58 -3.59 -16.04 7.22
N LEU A 59 -2.76 -15.06 6.84
CA LEU A 59 -3.24 -13.78 6.34
C LEU A 59 -4.04 -13.91 5.03
N SER A 60 -3.56 -14.72 4.07
CA SER A 60 -4.30 -15.01 2.83
C SER A 60 -5.63 -15.70 3.12
N TYR A 61 -5.66 -16.64 4.06
CA TYR A 61 -6.88 -17.33 4.49
C TYR A 61 -7.94 -16.33 4.99
N TYR A 62 -7.54 -15.39 5.87
CA TYR A 62 -8.47 -14.35 6.33
C TYR A 62 -8.86 -13.37 5.22
N PHE A 63 -7.98 -13.09 4.27
CA PHE A 63 -8.30 -12.22 3.13
C PHE A 63 -9.41 -12.82 2.26
N GLU A 64 -9.34 -14.12 1.99
CA GLU A 64 -10.31 -14.80 1.14
C GLU A 64 -11.60 -15.10 1.92
N ASN A 65 -11.48 -15.70 3.11
CA ASN A 65 -12.64 -16.28 3.81
C ASN A 65 -13.35 -15.31 4.75
N TYR A 66 -12.66 -14.27 5.26
CA TYR A 66 -13.26 -13.30 6.17
C TYR A 66 -13.50 -11.95 5.50
N ILE A 67 -12.53 -11.44 4.73
CA ILE A 67 -12.61 -10.11 4.11
C ILE A 67 -13.31 -10.14 2.75
N GLY A 68 -13.22 -11.24 1.98
CA GLY A 68 -13.86 -11.38 0.66
C GLY A 68 -13.01 -10.86 -0.50
N ARG A 69 -11.67 -10.99 -0.40
CA ARG A 69 -10.74 -10.61 -1.48
C ARG A 69 -10.53 -11.77 -2.48
N PRO A 70 -10.23 -11.47 -3.77
CA PRO A 70 -9.98 -10.15 -4.34
C PRO A 70 -11.25 -9.31 -4.53
N SER A 71 -11.15 -8.00 -4.25
CA SER A 71 -12.24 -7.07 -4.54
C SER A 71 -12.38 -6.90 -6.05
N PRO A 72 -13.61 -6.93 -6.60
CA PRO A 72 -13.82 -6.86 -8.03
C PRO A 72 -13.46 -5.46 -8.56
N LEU A 73 -12.89 -5.41 -9.76
CA LEU A 73 -12.69 -4.18 -10.51
C LEU A 73 -13.91 -3.94 -11.40
N TYR A 74 -14.72 -2.95 -11.05
CA TYR A 74 -15.96 -2.65 -11.75
C TYR A 74 -15.75 -1.59 -12.82
N PHE A 75 -16.14 -1.89 -14.07
CA PHE A 75 -16.10 -0.93 -15.15
C PHE A 75 -17.33 -0.01 -15.13
N ALA A 76 -17.11 1.27 -14.83
CA ALA A 76 -18.17 2.26 -14.72
C ALA A 76 -18.53 2.85 -16.10
N LYS A 77 -19.24 2.07 -16.91
CA LYS A 77 -19.59 2.42 -18.31
C LYS A 77 -20.32 3.76 -18.44
N ARG A 78 -21.24 4.07 -17.51
CA ARG A 78 -22.04 5.31 -17.55
C ARG A 78 -21.16 6.56 -17.33
N ILE A 79 -20.32 6.52 -16.30
CA ILE A 79 -19.39 7.61 -15.97
C ILE A 79 -18.33 7.74 -17.06
N SER A 80 -17.85 6.62 -17.60
CA SER A 80 -16.91 6.60 -18.72
C SER A 80 -17.46 7.34 -19.95
N LYS A 81 -18.76 7.17 -20.23
CA LYS A 81 -19.45 7.86 -21.34
C LYS A 81 -19.66 9.36 -21.07
N GLU A 82 -19.89 9.72 -19.81
CA GLU A 82 -20.14 11.11 -19.39
C GLU A 82 -18.87 11.98 -19.40
N ILE A 83 -17.70 11.38 -19.11
CA ILE A 83 -16.39 12.07 -19.05
C ILE A 83 -15.69 12.13 -20.43
N GLY A 84 -16.28 11.53 -21.48
CA GLY A 84 -15.76 11.58 -22.85
C GLY A 84 -14.80 10.44 -23.19
N ASP A 85 -15.32 9.22 -23.28
CA ASP A 85 -14.63 7.98 -23.73
C ASP A 85 -13.40 7.55 -22.90
N VAL A 86 -13.22 8.09 -21.70
CA VAL A 86 -12.23 7.60 -20.73
C VAL A 86 -12.76 6.35 -20.03
N LYS A 87 -11.99 5.25 -20.02
CA LYS A 87 -12.37 4.04 -19.28
C LYS A 87 -12.16 4.24 -17.77
N VAL A 88 -13.25 4.35 -17.02
CA VAL A 88 -13.23 4.47 -15.57
C VAL A 88 -13.49 3.11 -14.92
N TYR A 89 -12.60 2.71 -14.02
CA TYR A 89 -12.71 1.47 -13.24
C TYR A 89 -12.72 1.78 -11.75
N PHE A 90 -13.69 1.22 -11.02
CA PHE A 90 -13.76 1.30 -9.57
C PHE A 90 -13.24 0.01 -8.96
N LYS A 91 -12.22 0.14 -8.11
CA LYS A 91 -11.80 -0.95 -7.22
C LYS A 91 -12.80 -1.01 -6.07
N ARG A 92 -13.64 -2.04 -6.05
CA ARG A 92 -14.80 -2.15 -5.15
C ARG A 92 -14.38 -2.59 -3.73
N ASP A 93 -13.44 -1.88 -3.11
CA ASP A 93 -12.91 -2.22 -1.78
C ASP A 93 -13.96 -2.06 -0.66
N GLU A 94 -15.06 -1.37 -0.92
CA GLU A 94 -16.21 -1.26 -0.01
C GLU A 94 -17.04 -2.55 0.11
N LEU A 95 -16.88 -3.49 -0.83
CA LEU A 95 -17.54 -4.80 -0.76
C LEU A 95 -16.84 -5.77 0.21
N ASN A 96 -15.67 -5.39 0.72
CA ASN A 96 -14.98 -6.19 1.72
C ASN A 96 -15.75 -6.17 3.06
N HIS A 97 -15.72 -7.28 3.81
CA HIS A 97 -16.33 -7.36 5.14
C HIS A 97 -15.86 -6.19 6.03
N THR A 98 -16.80 -5.50 6.69
CA THR A 98 -16.68 -4.22 7.43
C THR A 98 -16.50 -2.92 6.61
N ALA A 99 -16.49 -2.96 5.27
CA ALA A 99 -16.39 -1.80 4.37
C ALA A 99 -15.23 -0.81 4.67
N LEU A 100 -14.29 -1.21 5.53
CA LEU A 100 -13.27 -0.32 6.09
C LEU A 100 -11.96 -0.49 5.33
N THR A 101 -11.69 0.47 4.45
CA THR A 101 -10.40 0.65 3.77
C THR A 101 -9.23 0.71 4.77
N LYS A 102 -9.48 1.11 6.02
CA LYS A 102 -8.49 1.12 7.12
C LYS A 102 -7.96 -0.27 7.46
N LEU A 103 -8.80 -1.31 7.45
CA LEU A 103 -8.33 -2.68 7.66
C LEU A 103 -7.29 -3.01 6.57
N ILE A 104 -7.61 -2.72 5.31
CA ILE A 104 -6.74 -2.98 4.15
C ILE A 104 -5.37 -2.28 4.29
N ILE A 105 -5.32 -1.04 4.77
CA ILE A 105 -4.07 -0.26 4.91
C ILE A 105 -3.11 -0.91 5.91
N VAL A 106 -3.62 -1.41 7.04
CA VAL A 106 -2.80 -2.11 8.04
C VAL A 106 -2.17 -3.37 7.43
N TRP A 107 -2.95 -4.14 6.66
CA TRP A 107 -2.51 -5.44 6.16
C TRP A 107 -1.75 -5.40 4.82
N ALA A 108 -2.00 -4.43 3.94
CA ALA A 108 -1.35 -4.30 2.62
C ALA A 108 0.15 -3.98 2.71
N SER A 109 0.59 -3.34 3.80
CA SER A 109 2.01 -3.09 4.08
C SER A 109 2.85 -4.37 4.05
N THR A 110 2.24 -5.52 4.34
CA THR A 110 2.87 -6.85 4.37
C THR A 110 3.16 -7.40 2.97
N PHE A 111 2.35 -7.05 1.96
CA PHE A 111 2.29 -7.74 0.66
C PHE A 111 3.06 -7.08 -0.48
N SER A 112 3.71 -5.91 -0.29
CA SER A 112 4.56 -5.31 -1.32
C SER A 112 5.91 -6.05 -1.47
N LYS A 113 5.86 -7.34 -1.83
CA LYS A 113 7.01 -8.19 -2.21
C LYS A 113 6.60 -9.36 -3.14
N LYS A 114 5.55 -9.21 -3.94
CA LYS A 114 5.37 -10.07 -5.11
C LYS A 114 5.16 -9.19 -6.33
N ASP A 115 5.90 -9.54 -7.37
CA ASP A 115 5.86 -9.07 -8.75
C ASP A 115 6.84 -7.92 -9.07
N GLY A 116 8.00 -8.31 -9.60
CA GLY A 116 9.13 -7.48 -10.05
C GLY A 116 10.47 -8.15 -9.78
#